data_AF-A0A949V3Q8-F1
#
_entry.id   AF-A0A949V3Q8-F1
#
_cell.length_a   1.000
_cell.length_b   1.000
_cell.length_c   1.000
_cell.angle_alpha   90.00
_cell.angle_beta   90.00
_cell.angle_gamma   90.00
#
_symmetry.space_group_name_H-M   'P 1'
#
loop_
_entity.id
_entity.type
_entity.pdbx_description
1 polymer ?
#
loop_
_entity_poly.entity_id
_entity_poly.type
_entity_poly.pdbx_seq_one_letter_code
_entity_poly.pdbx_strand_id
1 'polypeptide(L)'
;AAPAIGRLETALDNLALAATNDTAVLQQLTSANLALTATIGTLTAANKKLADAVARGTGPPAVTPGGGGRSTKTPHPGNYCWTHGHRISLKHTSATCAHKATGHRDDATAANTLGGSDKDKGWDSART
;
A
#
# COMPACT_ATOMS: atom_id res chain seq x y z
N ALA A 1 19.21 -44.60 -59.43
CA ALA A 1 18.15 -44.53 -58.39
C ALA A 1 18.62 -43.97 -57.03
N ALA A 2 19.81 -43.37 -56.93
CA ALA A 2 20.36 -42.83 -55.66
C ALA A 2 19.78 -41.50 -55.09
N PRO A 3 19.08 -40.61 -55.82
CA PRO A 3 18.75 -39.28 -55.29
C PRO A 3 17.58 -39.24 -54.30
N ALA A 4 16.80 -40.32 -54.18
CA ALA A 4 15.66 -40.39 -53.25
C ALA A 4 16.11 -40.70 -51.81
N ILE A 5 17.17 -41.50 -51.64
CA ILE A 5 17.69 -41.89 -50.31
C ILE A 5 18.33 -40.68 -49.62
N GLY A 6 19.16 -39.91 -50.33
CA GLY A 6 19.77 -38.70 -49.74
C GLY A 6 18.76 -37.62 -49.34
N ARG A 7 17.65 -37.47 -50.08
CA ARG A 7 16.56 -36.55 -49.69
C ARG A 7 15.83 -37.02 -48.43
N LEU A 8 15.69 -38.34 -48.26
CA LEU A 8 15.09 -38.93 -47.06
C LEU A 8 15.99 -38.71 -45.84
N GLU A 9 17.30 -38.92 -45.98
CA GLU A 9 18.28 -38.66 -44.91
C GLU A 9 18.23 -37.19 -44.43
N THR A 10 18.27 -36.24 -45.37
CA THR A 10 18.14 -34.80 -45.02
C THR A 10 16.81 -34.48 -44.34
N ALA A 11 15.70 -35.09 -44.78
CA ALA A 11 14.40 -34.89 -44.16
C ALA A 11 14.35 -35.45 -42.72
N LEU A 12 14.99 -36.58 -42.47
CA LEU A 12 15.10 -37.19 -41.14
C LEU A 12 15.97 -36.33 -40.20
N ASP A 13 17.08 -35.80 -40.68
CA ASP A 13 17.94 -34.91 -39.89
C ASP A 13 17.21 -33.61 -39.50
N ASN A 14 16.48 -33.01 -40.45
CA ASN A 14 15.66 -31.83 -40.18
C ASN A 14 14.55 -32.13 -39.16
N LEU A 15 13.92 -33.31 -39.23
CA LEU A 15 12.90 -33.72 -38.27
C LEU A 15 13.49 -33.96 -36.88
N ALA A 16 14.67 -34.58 -36.79
CA ALA A 16 15.37 -34.76 -35.53
C ALA A 16 15.79 -33.42 -34.90
N LEU A 17 16.26 -32.48 -35.72
CA LEU A 17 16.58 -31.12 -35.26
C LEU A 17 15.33 -30.36 -34.80
N ALA A 18 14.21 -30.48 -35.53
CA ALA A 18 12.95 -29.89 -35.11
C ALA A 18 12.46 -30.48 -33.78
N ALA A 19 12.50 -31.80 -33.63
CA ALA A 19 12.06 -32.48 -32.41
C ALA A 19 12.91 -32.11 -31.18
N THR A 20 14.23 -31.96 -31.36
CA THR A 20 15.13 -31.51 -30.28
C THR A 20 14.89 -30.05 -29.91
N ASN A 21 14.67 -29.17 -30.88
CA ASN A 21 14.29 -27.78 -30.64
C ASN A 21 12.95 -27.67 -29.90
N ASP A 22 11.93 -28.42 -30.33
CA ASP A 22 10.61 -28.44 -29.68
C ASP A 22 10.72 -28.93 -28.23
N THR A 23 11.54 -29.96 -27.98
CA THR A 23 11.82 -30.46 -26.63
C THR A 23 12.45 -29.39 -25.75
N ALA A 24 13.44 -28.64 -26.28
CA ALA A 24 14.08 -27.56 -25.54
C ALA A 24 13.10 -26.41 -25.23
N VAL A 25 12.24 -26.04 -26.18
CA VAL A 25 11.21 -25.01 -25.97
C VAL A 25 10.19 -25.45 -24.92
N LEU A 26 9.74 -26.71 -24.95
CA LEU A 26 8.81 -27.25 -23.95
C LEU A 26 9.43 -27.29 -22.54
N GLN A 27 10.71 -27.63 -22.44
CA GLN A 27 11.44 -27.56 -21.18
C GLN A 27 11.53 -26.12 -20.65
N GLN A 28 11.87 -25.16 -21.51
CA GLN A 28 11.90 -23.74 -21.15
C GLN A 28 10.54 -23.22 -20.69
N LEU A 29 9.46 -23.57 -21.42
CA LEU A 29 8.10 -23.20 -21.04
C LEU A 29 7.71 -23.78 -19.68
N THR A 30 8.09 -25.04 -19.42
CA THR A 30 7.84 -25.71 -18.15
C THR A 30 8.60 -25.00 -17.01
N SER A 31 9.88 -24.69 -17.20
CA SER A 31 10.68 -23.95 -16.22
C SER A 31 10.11 -22.55 -15.95
N ALA A 32 9.67 -21.84 -16.99
CA ALA A 32 9.05 -20.53 -16.85
C ALA A 32 7.73 -20.60 -16.07
N ASN A 33 6.89 -21.60 -16.35
CA ASN A 33 5.64 -21.81 -15.61
C ASN A 33 5.87 -22.16 -14.14
N LEU A 34 6.90 -22.95 -13.81
CA LEU A 34 7.30 -23.21 -12.43
C LEU A 34 7.74 -21.92 -11.71
N ALA A 35 8.54 -21.09 -12.39
CA ALA A 35 8.99 -19.81 -11.84
C ALA A 35 7.82 -18.83 -11.60
N LEU A 36 6.87 -18.74 -12.55
CA LEU A 36 5.66 -17.95 -12.39
C LEU A 36 4.81 -18.45 -11.21
N THR A 37 4.65 -19.76 -11.08
CA THR A 37 3.90 -20.38 -9.97
C THR A 37 4.55 -20.06 -8.61
N ALA A 38 5.88 -20.16 -8.51
CA ALA A 38 6.62 -19.80 -7.30
C ALA A 38 6.47 -18.31 -6.96
N THR A 39 6.48 -17.44 -7.96
CA THR A 39 6.28 -16.00 -7.80
C THR A 39 4.88 -15.68 -7.29
N ILE A 40 3.84 -16.32 -7.85
CA ILE A 40 2.44 -16.19 -7.39
C ILE A 40 2.32 -16.63 -5.93
N GLY A 41 2.95 -17.74 -5.54
CA GLY A 41 2.98 -18.20 -4.15
C GLY A 41 3.58 -17.17 -3.20
N THR A 42 4.70 -16.58 -3.59
CA THR A 42 5.40 -15.54 -2.80
C THR A 42 4.55 -14.28 -2.65
N LEU A 43 3.97 -13.78 -3.75
CA LEU A 43 3.09 -12.60 -3.74
C LEU A 43 1.83 -12.85 -2.91
N THR A 44 1.24 -14.04 -2.99
CA THR A 44 0.07 -14.42 -2.19
C THR A 44 0.39 -14.40 -0.70
N ALA A 45 1.55 -14.94 -0.31
CA ALA A 45 2.00 -14.90 1.09
C ALA A 45 2.28 -13.48 1.58
N ALA A 46 2.89 -12.63 0.74
CA ALA A 46 3.13 -11.22 1.06
C ALA A 46 1.82 -10.45 1.22
N ASN A 47 0.87 -10.62 0.30
CA ASN A 47 -0.46 -10.00 0.38
C ASN A 47 -1.22 -10.44 1.63
N LYS A 48 -1.13 -11.72 2.02
CA LYS A 48 -1.71 -12.20 3.28
C LYS A 48 -1.10 -11.49 4.49
N LYS A 49 0.24 -11.36 4.55
CA LYS A 49 0.91 -10.64 5.64
C LYS A 49 0.49 -9.17 5.72
N LEU A 50 0.36 -8.50 4.57
CA LEU A 50 -0.11 -7.12 4.49
C LEU A 50 -1.57 -7.02 4.95
N ALA A 51 -2.44 -7.89 4.48
CA ALA A 51 -3.84 -7.95 4.91
C ALA A 51 -3.95 -8.19 6.43
N ASP A 52 -3.15 -9.11 6.98
CA ASP A 52 -3.10 -9.36 8.43
C ASP A 52 -2.53 -8.16 9.21
N ALA A 53 -1.57 -7.43 8.65
CA ALA A 53 -1.03 -6.20 9.24
C ALA A 53 -2.08 -5.06 9.24
N VAL A 54 -2.80 -4.90 8.13
CA VAL A 54 -3.92 -3.96 8.04
C VAL A 54 -5.01 -4.35 9.02
N ALA A 55 -5.42 -5.62 9.08
CA ALA A 55 -6.43 -6.10 10.02
C ALA A 55 -6.06 -5.81 11.49
N ARG A 56 -4.77 -5.95 11.85
CA ARG A 56 -4.25 -5.58 13.17
C ARG A 56 -4.19 -4.06 13.41
N GLY A 57 -3.98 -3.27 12.36
CA GLY A 57 -4.04 -1.80 12.41
C GLY A 57 -5.45 -1.21 12.30
N THR A 58 -6.44 -1.99 11.87
CA THR A 58 -7.85 -1.59 11.70
C THR A 58 -8.78 -2.13 12.77
N GLY A 59 -8.25 -2.79 13.82
CA GLY A 59 -8.99 -2.83 15.07
C GLY A 59 -9.29 -1.38 15.44
N PRO A 60 -10.55 -1.01 15.78
CA PRO A 60 -10.78 0.31 16.35
C PRO A 60 -9.73 0.47 17.45
N PRO A 61 -9.01 1.61 17.54
CA PRO A 61 -8.22 1.85 18.74
C PRO A 61 -9.17 1.54 19.88
N ALA A 62 -8.75 0.72 20.84
CA ALA A 62 -9.50 0.59 22.07
C ALA A 62 -9.65 2.02 22.56
N VAL A 63 -10.81 2.60 22.29
CA VAL A 63 -11.21 3.90 22.78
C VAL A 63 -11.37 3.59 24.24
N THR A 64 -10.27 3.70 24.97
CA THR A 64 -10.37 4.12 26.35
C THR A 64 -11.32 5.31 26.29
N PRO A 65 -12.41 5.35 27.06
CA PRO A 65 -13.15 6.58 27.26
C PRO A 65 -12.22 7.52 28.04
N GLY A 66 -11.17 8.00 27.37
CA GLY A 66 -10.39 9.14 27.78
C GLY A 66 -11.35 10.29 27.64
N GLY A 67 -11.98 10.60 28.77
CA GLY A 67 -13.08 11.53 28.86
C GLY A 67 -12.79 12.74 27.99
N GLY A 68 -13.80 13.12 27.21
CA GLY A 68 -13.86 14.44 26.59
C GLY A 68 -13.75 15.48 27.69
N GLY A 69 -12.52 15.79 28.09
CA GLY A 69 -12.17 17.03 28.72
C GLY A 69 -12.48 18.07 27.68
N ARG A 70 -13.73 18.54 27.67
CA ARG A 70 -14.12 19.80 27.07
C ARG A 70 -13.07 20.79 27.55
N SER A 71 -12.11 21.11 26.68
CA SER A 71 -11.22 22.22 26.95
C SER A 71 -12.13 23.40 27.19
N THR A 72 -12.12 23.92 28.42
CA THR A 72 -12.94 25.05 28.89
C THR A 72 -12.54 26.37 28.24
N LYS A 73 -11.91 26.29 27.06
CA LYS A 73 -11.33 27.36 26.30
C LYS A 73 -12.06 27.38 24.97
N THR A 74 -12.83 28.43 24.73
CA THR A 74 -13.54 28.70 23.49
C THR A 74 -12.67 28.35 22.27
N PRO A 75 -13.15 27.50 21.34
CA PRO A 75 -12.43 27.20 20.11
C PRO A 75 -12.12 28.49 19.34
N HIS A 76 -10.93 28.59 18.76
CA HIS A 76 -10.50 29.75 18.00
C HIS A 76 -10.45 29.42 16.51
N PRO A 77 -11.18 30.18 15.67
CA PRO A 77 -11.11 30.07 14.20
C PRO A 77 -9.66 30.09 13.70
N GLY A 78 -9.37 29.29 12.69
CA GLY A 78 -8.03 29.23 12.08
C GLY A 78 -6.92 28.55 12.90
N ASN A 79 -7.20 28.07 14.12
CA ASN A 79 -6.20 27.34 14.89
C ASN A 79 -6.14 25.85 14.53
N TYR A 80 -4.96 25.23 14.63
CA TYR A 80 -4.77 23.85 14.19
C TYR A 80 -3.73 23.06 15.00
N CYS A 81 -3.99 21.76 15.15
CA CYS A 81 -3.10 20.79 15.74
C CYS A 81 -3.14 19.49 14.93
N TRP A 82 -1.98 18.94 14.54
CA TRP A 82 -1.89 17.74 13.68
C TRP A 82 -2.69 16.55 14.23
N THR A 83 -2.73 16.39 15.56
CA THR A 83 -3.51 15.33 16.21
C THR A 83 -4.98 15.68 16.42
N HIS A 84 -5.31 16.93 16.69
CA HIS A 84 -6.64 17.31 17.21
C HIS A 84 -7.55 18.02 16.20
N GLY A 85 -7.02 18.48 15.07
CA GLY A 85 -7.78 19.16 14.01
C GLY A 85 -7.98 20.66 14.26
N HIS A 86 -9.09 21.20 13.76
CA HIS A 86 -9.33 22.64 13.60
C HIS A 86 -10.14 23.31 14.72
N ARG A 87 -10.84 22.53 15.56
CA ARG A 87 -11.72 23.09 16.61
C ARG A 87 -11.05 23.02 17.98
N ILE A 88 -10.03 23.85 18.14
CA ILE A 88 -9.17 23.87 19.32
C ILE A 88 -9.03 25.30 19.86
N SER A 89 -8.64 25.43 21.13
CA SER A 89 -8.48 26.74 21.76
C SER A 89 -7.33 27.55 21.16
N LEU A 90 -7.34 28.88 21.32
CA LEU A 90 -6.29 29.79 20.84
C LEU A 90 -4.85 29.38 21.25
N LYS A 91 -4.67 28.81 22.44
CA LYS A 91 -3.35 28.42 22.95
C LYS A 91 -2.90 27.01 22.53
N HIS A 92 -3.79 26.24 21.90
CA HIS A 92 -3.49 24.90 21.43
C HIS A 92 -3.10 24.98 19.96
N THR A 93 -1.87 24.61 19.66
CA THR A 93 -1.32 24.49 18.31
C THR A 93 -0.69 23.11 18.16
N SER A 94 -0.21 22.76 16.97
CA SER A 94 0.58 21.54 16.83
C SER A 94 1.82 21.56 17.72
N ALA A 95 2.59 22.65 17.71
CA ALA A 95 3.77 22.82 18.55
C ALA A 95 3.48 22.72 20.06
N THR A 96 2.35 23.26 20.52
CA THR A 96 1.98 23.29 21.95
C THR A 96 1.13 22.09 22.40
N CYS A 97 0.97 21.08 21.54
CA CYS A 97 0.13 19.93 21.83
C CYS A 97 0.74 19.05 22.94
N ALA A 98 0.07 18.98 24.09
CA ALA A 98 0.48 18.12 25.20
C ALA A 98 0.17 16.63 24.97
N HIS A 99 -0.76 16.31 24.06
CA HIS A 99 -1.22 14.94 23.79
C HIS A 99 -1.03 14.57 22.32
N LYS A 100 0.23 14.40 21.92
CA LYS A 100 0.63 14.09 20.55
C LYS A 100 0.32 12.62 20.22
N ALA A 101 -0.37 12.37 19.11
CA ALA A 101 -0.49 11.03 18.56
C ALA A 101 0.84 10.59 17.92
N THR A 102 1.01 9.30 17.69
CA THR A 102 2.19 8.77 16.98
C THR A 102 2.36 9.46 15.63
N GLY A 103 3.57 9.96 15.36
CA GLY A 103 3.90 10.64 14.10
C GLY A 103 3.55 12.13 14.03
N HIS A 104 3.04 12.71 15.12
CA HIS A 104 2.68 14.12 15.22
C HIS A 104 3.74 15.08 14.67
N ARG A 105 3.28 16.10 13.95
CA ARG A 105 4.11 17.13 13.32
C ARG A 105 3.92 18.46 14.04
N ASP A 106 4.94 18.94 14.74
CA ASP A 106 4.89 20.18 15.53
C ASP A 106 4.79 21.44 14.67
N ASP A 107 5.23 21.35 13.42
CA ASP A 107 5.22 22.40 12.40
C ASP A 107 3.90 22.47 11.61
N ALA A 108 2.93 21.60 11.90
CA ALA A 108 1.64 21.61 11.22
C ALA A 108 0.82 22.86 11.59
N THR A 109 0.20 23.46 10.58
CA THR A 109 -0.62 24.66 10.69
C THR A 109 -1.98 24.44 10.01
N ALA A 110 -2.94 25.36 10.21
CA ALA A 110 -4.22 25.27 9.52
C ALA A 110 -4.08 25.39 7.99
N ALA A 111 -3.08 26.13 7.53
CA ALA A 111 -2.79 26.32 6.10
C ALA A 111 -1.99 25.15 5.50
N ASN A 112 -1.18 24.46 6.31
CA ASN A 112 -0.43 23.28 5.89
C ASN A 112 -0.49 22.22 6.99
N THR A 113 -1.42 21.28 6.83
CA THR A 113 -1.70 20.26 7.85
C THR A 113 -0.64 19.17 7.92
N LEU A 114 0.27 19.08 6.93
CA LEU A 114 1.31 18.05 6.84
C LEU A 114 0.75 16.61 6.99
N GLY A 115 -0.40 16.37 6.38
CA GLY A 115 -1.11 15.09 6.47
C GLY A 115 -1.74 14.79 7.83
N GLY A 116 -1.94 15.81 8.67
CA GLY A 116 -2.61 15.70 9.96
C GLY A 116 -4.13 15.61 9.86
N SER A 117 -4.79 15.63 11.01
CA SER A 117 -6.25 15.49 11.14
C SER A 117 -7.03 16.61 10.42
N ASP A 118 -8.01 16.26 9.59
CA ASP A 118 -9.01 17.20 9.01
C ASP A 118 -10.23 17.42 9.93
N LYS A 119 -10.18 16.95 11.19
CA LYS A 119 -11.31 17.04 12.12
C LYS A 119 -11.78 18.48 12.30
N ASP A 120 -13.09 18.68 12.21
CA ASP A 120 -13.78 19.96 12.36
C ASP A 120 -13.34 21.06 11.36
N LYS A 121 -12.72 20.71 10.22
CA LYS A 121 -12.36 21.70 9.19
C LYS A 121 -13.60 22.48 8.72
N GLY A 122 -13.52 23.81 8.76
CA GLY A 122 -14.64 24.70 8.41
C GLY A 122 -15.75 24.81 9.45
N TRP A 123 -15.50 24.40 10.71
CA TRP A 123 -16.47 24.55 11.81
C TRP A 123 -16.89 26.01 12.07
N ASP A 124 -16.03 26.94 11.70
CA ASP A 124 -16.16 28.39 11.85
C ASP A 124 -16.84 29.06 10.65
N SER A 125 -17.06 28.34 9.55
CA SER A 125 -17.86 28.81 8.43
C SER A 125 -19.35 28.77 8.79
N ALA A 126 -20.06 29.87 8.57
CA ALA A 126 -21.51 29.88 8.66
C ALA A 126 -22.08 28.84 7.67
N ARG A 127 -22.95 27.95 8.16
CA ARG A 127 -23.79 27.13 7.28
C ARG A 127 -24.72 28.07 6.53
N THR A 128 -24.35 28.43 5.30
CA THR A 128 -25.27 29.02 4.30
C THR A 128 -26.13 27.93 3.71
#